data_AF-A0A3D9GP97-F1
#
_entry.id   AF-A0A3D9GP97-F1
#
_cell.length_a   1.000
_cell.length_b   1.000
_cell.length_c   1.000
_cell.angle_alpha   90.00
_cell.angle_beta   90.00
_cell.angle_gamma   90.00
#
_symmetry.space_group_name_H-M   'P 1'
#
loop_
_entity.id
_entity.type
_entity.pdbx_description
1 polymer ?
#
loop_
_entity_poly.entity_id
_entity_poly.type
_entity_poly.pdbx_seq_one_letter_code
_entity_poly.pdbx_strand_id
1 'polypeptide(L)' 'MVFEITDEMKRKIGKWDSCNSRDVSGAKFAYTFIPSGLGLIIKVECDVCKRVLDLTEDWMN' A
#
# COMPACT_ATOMS: atom_id res chain seq x y z
N MET A 1 14.58 12.80 4.43
CA MET A 1 13.17 12.78 3.98
C MET A 1 12.53 11.53 4.56
N VAL A 2 11.47 11.68 5.34
CA VAL A 2 10.71 10.57 5.91
C VAL A 2 9.44 10.44 5.08
N PHE A 3 9.18 9.26 4.54
CA PHE A 3 7.91 8.96 3.89
C PHE A 3 6.94 8.49 4.97
N GLU A 4 5.80 9.16 5.10
CA GLU A 4 4.71 8.75 5.98
C GLU A 4 3.48 8.37 5.15
N ILE A 5 2.81 7.29 5.55
CA ILE A 5 1.52 6.92 4.96
C ILE A 5 0.48 7.92 5.45
N THR A 6 -0.13 8.64 4.51
CA THR A 6 -1.19 9.62 4.80
C THR A 6 -2.47 8.93 5.30
N ASP A 7 -3.33 9.66 5.99
CA ASP A 7 -4.59 9.11 6.46
C ASP A 7 -5.54 8.72 5.32
N GLU A 8 -5.44 9.38 4.16
CA GLU A 8 -6.14 8.99 2.95
C GLU A 8 -5.66 7.62 2.43
N MET A 9 -4.35 7.40 2.37
CA MET A 9 -3.79 6.09 2.00
C MET A 9 -4.25 5.00 2.96
N LYS A 10 -4.21 5.24 4.29
CA LYS A 10 -4.73 4.29 5.29
C LYS A 10 -6.20 3.96 5.05
N ARG A 11 -7.03 4.96 4.77
CA ARG A 11 -8.46 4.78 4.45
C ARG A 11 -8.67 3.94 3.20
N LYS A 12 -7.89 4.18 2.13
CA LYS A 12 -7.95 3.38 0.90
C LYS A 12 -7.52 1.94 1.14
N ILE A 13 -6.42 1.72 1.86
CA ILE A 13 -5.96 0.37 2.24
C ILE A 13 -7.06 -0.34 3.03
N GLY A 14 -7.66 0.32 4.02
CA GLY A 14 -8.74 -0.27 4.83
C GLY A 14 -10.00 -0.65 4.04
N LYS A 15 -10.36 0.15 3.01
CA LYS A 15 -11.47 -0.20 2.10
C LYS A 15 -11.13 -1.33 1.14
N TRP A 16 -9.88 -1.37 0.68
CA TRP A 16 -9.38 -2.37 -0.26
C TRP A 16 -9.13 -3.73 0.40
N ASP A 17 -8.71 -3.72 1.67
CA ASP A 17 -8.39 -4.91 2.44
C ASP A 17 -9.64 -5.71 2.80
N SER A 18 -9.97 -6.67 1.93
CA SER A 18 -10.97 -7.70 2.19
C SER A 18 -10.35 -9.06 2.57
N CYS A 19 -9.04 -9.12 2.80
CA CYS A 19 -8.36 -10.39 3.06
C CYS A 19 -8.40 -10.74 4.55
N ASN A 20 -9.20 -11.75 4.91
CA ASN A 20 -9.19 -12.34 6.25
C ASN A 20 -8.04 -13.33 6.37
N SER A 21 -6.88 -12.86 6.85
CA SER A 21 -5.75 -13.74 7.13
C SER A 21 -6.07 -14.64 8.32
N ARG A 22 -6.14 -15.96 8.10
CA ARG A 22 -6.42 -16.93 9.17
C ARG A 22 -5.18 -17.32 9.98
N ASP A 23 -3.99 -17.07 9.45
CA ASP A 23 -2.71 -17.31 10.13
C ASP A 23 -1.64 -16.44 9.47
N VAL A 24 -1.31 -15.28 10.04
CA VAL A 24 -0.12 -14.51 9.64
C VAL A 24 0.79 -14.37 10.83
N SER A 25 1.83 -15.20 10.87
CA SER A 25 2.98 -15.02 11.76
C SER A 25 3.96 -13.95 11.24
N GLY A 26 3.64 -13.28 10.11
CA GLY A 26 4.48 -12.28 9.44
C GLY A 26 3.71 -11.02 9.02
N ALA A 27 4.36 -10.13 8.27
CA ALA A 27 3.73 -8.89 7.78
C ALA A 27 2.63 -9.20 6.75
N LYS A 28 1.48 -8.50 6.87
CA LYS A 28 0.35 -8.64 5.93
C LYS A 28 0.54 -7.81 4.65
N PHE A 29 1.17 -6.65 4.77
CA PHE A 29 1.31 -5.69 3.68
C PHE A 29 2.79 -5.40 3.39
N ALA A 30 3.16 -5.47 2.11
CA ALA A 30 4.44 -5.05 1.59
C ALA A 30 4.27 -3.74 0.81
N TYR A 31 5.10 -2.74 1.10
CA TYR A 31 5.07 -1.44 0.45
C TYR A 31 6.24 -1.29 -0.51
N THR A 32 5.94 -0.93 -1.76
CA THR A 32 6.97 -0.67 -2.79
C THR A 32 6.92 0.79 -3.20
N PHE A 33 8.08 1.42 -3.17
CA PHE A 33 8.31 2.81 -3.57
C PHE A 33 9.20 2.82 -4.80
N ILE A 34 8.67 3.27 -5.93
CA ILE A 34 9.41 3.29 -7.20
C ILE A 34 9.55 4.74 -7.66
N PRO A 35 10.75 5.34 -7.50
CA PRO A 35 11.06 6.60 -8.14
C PRO A 35 10.99 6.43 -9.66
N SER A 36 10.25 7.30 -10.34
CA SER A 36 10.09 7.28 -11.79
C SER A 36 10.20 8.70 -12.36
N GLY A 37 10.32 8.80 -13.69
CA GLY A 37 10.32 10.10 -14.38
C GLY A 37 9.00 10.89 -14.24
N LEU A 38 7.93 10.25 -13.73
CA LEU A 38 6.62 10.86 -13.50
C LEU A 38 6.37 11.18 -12.01
N GLY A 39 7.33 10.90 -11.13
CA GLY A 39 7.19 11.05 -9.67
C GLY A 39 7.38 9.73 -8.93
N LEU A 40 6.80 9.63 -7.73
CA LEU A 40 6.91 8.45 -6.86
C LEU A 40 5.69 7.55 -7.04
N ILE A 41 5.91 6.34 -7.54
CA ILE A 41 4.88 5.30 -7.60
C ILE A 41 4.88 4.57 -6.26
N ILE A 42 3.69 4.41 -5.67
CA ILE A 42 3.51 3.77 -4.36
C ILE A 42 2.55 2.61 -4.53
N LYS A 43 2.98 1.42 -4.16
CA LYS A 43 2.16 0.20 -4.24
C LYS A 43 2.12 -0.52 -2.91
N VAL A 44 0.96 -1.09 -2.60
CA VAL A 44 0.74 -1.97 -1.45
C VAL A 44 0.36 -3.34 -1.97
N GLU A 45 1.13 -4.35 -1.62
CA GLU A 45 0.81 -5.76 -1.89
C GLU A 45 0.34 -6.43 -0.60
N CYS A 46 -0.73 -7.22 -0.67
CA CYS A 46 -1.09 -8.11 0.42
C CYS A 46 -0.32 -9.42 0.26
N ASP A 47 0.56 -9.75 1.20
CA ASP A 47 1.41 -10.95 1.11
C ASP A 47 0.64 -12.26 1.22
N VAL A 48 -0.60 -12.22 1.75
CA VAL A 48 -1.47 -13.39 1.91
C VAL A 48 -2.21 -13.72 0.61
N CYS A 49 -2.82 -12.72 -0.02
CA CYS A 49 -3.68 -12.92 -1.20
C CYS A 49 -3.08 -12.41 -2.51
N LYS A 50 -1.88 -11.82 -2.45
CA LYS A 50 -1.09 -11.31 -3.59
C LYS A 50 -1.81 -10.27 -4.46
N ARG A 51 -2.87 -9.65 -3.94
CA ARG A 51 -3.50 -8.48 -4.54
C ARG A 51 -2.61 -7.26 -4.34
N VAL A 52 -2.61 -6.37 -5.33
CA VAL A 52 -1.88 -5.11 -5.32
C VAL A 52 -2.85 -3.93 -5.38
N LEU A 53 -2.60 -2.91 -4.57
CA LEU A 53 -3.24 -1.61 -4.60
C LEU A 53 -2.21 -0.57 -5.02
N ASP A 54 -2.54 0.23 -6.04
CA ASP A 54 -1.75 1.40 -6.43
C ASP A 54 -2.25 2.63 -5.66
N LEU A 55 -1.32 3.35 -5.02
CA LEU A 55 -1.54 4.56 -4.21
C LEU A 55 -0.85 5.78 -4.81
N THR A 56 -0.37 5.72 -6.05
CA THR A 56 0.44 6.79 -6.67
C THR A 56 -0.30 8.13 -6.72
N GLU A 57 -1.61 8.14 -6.97
CA GLU A 57 -2.40 9.37 -7.05
C GLU A 57 -2.61 10.05 -5.68
N ASP A 58 -2.52 9.29 -4.58
CA ASP A 58 -2.77 9.78 -3.21
C ASP A 58 -1.59 10.54 -2.61
N TRP A 59 -0.47 10.63 -3.32
CA TRP A 59 0.71 11.39 -2.90
C TRP A 59 0.67 12.86 -3.34
N MET A 60 -0.16 13.20 -4.33
CA MET A 60 -0.21 14.55 -4.91
C MET A 60 -1.26 15.48 -4.28
N ASN A 61 -1.99 15.02 -3.25
CA ASN A 61 -2.98 15.79 -2.49
C ASN A 61 -2.54 16.05 -1.05
#